data_AF-A0A9E2CZ05-F1
#
_entry.id   AF-A0A9E2CZ05-F1
#
_cell.length_a   1.000
_cell.length_b   1.000
_cell.length_c   1.000
_cell.angle_alpha   90.00
_cell.angle_beta   90.00
_cell.angle_gamma   90.00
#
_symmetry.space_group_name_H-M   'P 1'
#
loop_
_entity.id
_entity.type
_entity.pdbx_description
1 polymer ?
#
loop_
_entity_poly.entity_id
_entity_poly.type
_entity_poly.pdbx_seq_one_letter_code
_entity_poly.pdbx_strand_id
1 'polypeptide(L)' 'MQQVGPRKEKPDPERMAILRALPVEVKQQITGEEAQAFLYKEALPDSLLEKLKGYMVEDD' A
#
# COMPACT_ATOMS: atom_id res chain seq x y z
N MET A 1 -20.70 0.98 5.47
CA MET A 1 -19.87 1.37 4.31
C MET A 1 -19.00 2.52 4.78
N GLN A 2 -17.71 2.30 5.04
CA GLN A 2 -16.82 3.34 5.56
C GLN A 2 -16.54 4.33 4.42
N GLN A 3 -17.05 5.55 4.58
CA GLN A 3 -16.84 6.65 3.65
C GLN A 3 -15.42 7.19 3.86
N VAL A 4 -14.54 7.02 2.87
CA VAL A 4 -13.24 7.67 2.90
C VAL A 4 -13.41 9.07 2.32
N GLY A 5 -13.74 10.04 3.17
CA GLY A 5 -13.66 11.46 2.80
C GLY A 5 -12.22 11.84 2.42
N PRO A 6 -11.97 13.00 1.79
CA PRO A 6 -10.62 13.42 1.42
C PRO A 6 -9.73 13.42 2.66
N ARG A 7 -8.75 12.52 2.68
CA ARG A 7 -7.85 12.34 3.82
C ARG A 7 -7.05 13.62 4.02
N LYS A 8 -7.20 14.23 5.19
CA LYS A 8 -6.48 15.45 5.59
C LYS A 8 -5.01 15.20 5.90
N GLU A 9 -4.63 13.93 6.13
CA GLU A 9 -3.26 13.56 6.43
C GLU A 9 -2.41 13.50 5.16
N LYS A 10 -1.11 13.76 5.29
CA LYS A 10 -0.19 13.59 4.18
C LYS A 10 0.16 12.12 4.06
N PRO A 11 0.30 11.57 2.85
CA PRO A 11 0.81 10.22 2.68
C PRO A 11 2.20 10.13 3.29
N ASP A 12 2.49 9.01 3.94
CA ASP A 12 3.78 8.78 4.54
C ASP A 12 4.88 8.73 3.46
N PRO A 13 5.93 9.58 3.56
CA PRO A 13 6.95 9.69 2.53
C PRO A 13 7.78 8.41 2.38
N GLU A 14 7.99 7.65 3.45
CA GLU A 14 8.71 6.38 3.43
C GLU A 14 7.89 5.32 2.71
N ARG A 15 6.59 5.22 3.02
CA ARG A 15 5.67 4.34 2.31
C ARG A 15 5.51 4.73 0.84
N MET A 16 5.55 6.02 0.54
CA MET A 16 5.53 6.49 -0.84
C MET A 16 6.80 6.06 -1.60
N ALA A 17 7.97 6.11 -0.96
CA ALA A 17 9.21 5.62 -1.53
C ALA A 17 9.13 4.11 -1.80
N ILE A 18 8.62 3.33 -0.84
CA ILE A 18 8.42 1.87 -1.00
C ILE A 18 7.49 1.57 -2.16
N LEU A 19 6.31 2.20 -2.21
CA LEU A 19 5.32 1.98 -3.27
C LEU A 19 5.89 2.30 -4.66
N ARG A 20 6.74 3.33 -4.77
CA ARG A 20 7.44 3.65 -6.03
C ARG A 20 8.54 2.65 -6.37
N ALA A 21 9.24 2.14 -5.35
CA ALA A 21 10.31 1.16 -5.50
C ALA A 21 9.81 -0.24 -5.89
N LEU A 22 8.52 -0.54 -5.67
CA LEU A 22 7.91 -1.80 -6.11
C LEU A 22 8.05 -1.99 -7.65
N PRO A 23 8.20 -3.24 -8.11
CA PRO A 23 8.17 -3.58 -9.54
C PRO A 23 6.88 -3.14 -10.23
N VAL A 24 6.93 -2.93 -11.54
CA VAL A 24 5.77 -2.41 -12.29
C VAL A 24 4.60 -3.40 -12.27
N GLU A 25 4.90 -4.69 -12.26
CA GLU A 25 3.95 -5.80 -12.21
C GLU A 25 3.13 -5.74 -10.92
N VAL A 26 3.78 -5.48 -9.79
CA VAL A 26 3.12 -5.34 -8.49
C VAL A 26 2.27 -4.07 -8.47
N LYS A 27 2.83 -2.95 -8.93
CA LYS A 27 2.10 -1.66 -8.98
C LYS A 27 0.83 -1.74 -9.83
N GLN A 28 0.84 -2.53 -10.91
CA GLN A 28 -0.36 -2.74 -11.73
C GLN A 28 -1.42 -3.61 -11.06
N GLN A 29 -1.03 -4.45 -10.10
CA GLN A 29 -1.96 -5.27 -9.32
C GLN A 29 -2.55 -4.55 -8.10
N ILE A 30 -1.87 -3.50 -7.61
CA ILE A 30 -2.32 -2.70 -6.47
C ILE A 30 -3.43 -1.73 -6.92
N THR A 31 -4.56 -1.75 -6.22
CA THR A 31 -5.65 -0.80 -6.49
C THR A 31 -5.38 0.57 -5.86
N GLY A 32 -6.09 1.60 -6.32
CA GLY A 32 -5.99 2.93 -5.71
C GLY A 32 -6.33 2.94 -4.22
N GLU A 33 -7.31 2.13 -3.80
CA GLU A 33 -7.70 1.97 -2.39
C GLU A 33 -6.59 1.29 -1.57
N GLU A 34 -5.97 0.25 -2.11
CA GLU A 34 -4.86 -0.45 -1.47
C GLU A 34 -3.62 0.45 -1.34
N ALA A 35 -3.27 1.18 -2.42
CA ALA A 35 -2.19 2.16 -2.40
C ALA A 35 -2.46 3.27 -1.38
N GLN A 36 -3.70 3.75 -1.27
CA GLN A 36 -4.08 4.70 -0.25
C GLN A 36 -3.97 4.09 1.15
N ALA A 37 -4.54 2.92 1.42
CA ALA A 37 -4.41 2.27 2.73
C ALA A 37 -2.94 2.11 3.14
N PHE A 38 -2.09 1.74 2.18
CA PHE A 38 -0.65 1.69 2.38
C PHE A 38 -0.07 3.06 2.73
N LEU A 39 -0.24 4.06 1.88
CA LEU A 39 0.35 5.39 2.08
C LEU A 39 -0.07 6.07 3.39
N TYR A 40 -1.27 5.79 3.89
CA TYR A 40 -1.85 6.45 5.06
C TYR A 40 -1.74 5.64 6.36
N LYS A 41 -0.92 4.56 6.39
CA LYS A 41 -0.77 3.69 7.56
C LYS A 41 -2.08 3.11 8.09
N GLU A 42 -3.05 2.92 7.20
CA GLU A 42 -4.30 2.28 7.57
C GLU A 42 -4.14 0.76 7.59
N ALA A 43 -5.20 0.07 8.00
CA ALA A 43 -5.28 -1.37 7.92
C ALA A 43 -5.07 -1.82 6.45
N LEU A 44 -4.00 -2.58 6.22
CA LEU A 44 -3.73 -3.14 4.91
C LEU A 44 -4.72 -4.28 4.67
N PRO A 45 -5.48 -4.26 3.56
CA PRO A 45 -6.37 -5.36 3.24
C PRO A 45 -5.57 -6.62 2.94
N ASP A 46 -6.14 -7.79 3.27
CA ASP A 46 -5.49 -9.09 3.04
C ASP A 46 -5.09 -9.28 1.57
N SER A 47 -5.88 -8.75 0.63
CA SER A 47 -5.58 -8.76 -0.81
C SER A 47 -4.29 -8.05 -1.17
N LEU A 48 -3.94 -6.97 -0.46
CA LEU A 48 -2.69 -6.23 -0.67
C LEU A 48 -1.52 -7.00 -0.07
N LEU A 49 -1.69 -7.54 1.14
CA LEU A 49 -0.68 -8.35 1.80
C LEU A 49 -0.32 -9.58 0.97
N GLU A 50 -1.30 -10.29 0.43
CA GLU A 50 -1.09 -11.43 -0.46
C GLU A 50 -0.25 -11.06 -1.69
N LYS A 51 -0.48 -9.88 -2.30
CA LYS A 51 0.31 -9.38 -3.45
C LYS A 51 1.74 -9.04 -3.07
N LEU A 52 1.93 -8.47 -1.87
CA LEU A 52 3.24 -8.04 -1.37
C LEU A 52 4.02 -9.17 -0.70
N LYS A 53 3.39 -10.28 -0.31
CA LYS A 53 3.99 -11.40 0.42
C LYS A 53 5.23 -11.97 -0.27
N GLY A 54 5.23 -12.01 -1.61
CA GLY A 54 6.39 -12.44 -2.40
C GLY A 54 7.55 -11.43 -2.48
N TYR A 55 7.35 -10.21 -1.96
CA TYR A 55 8.31 -9.10 -1.96
C TYR A 55 8.68 -8.63 -0.56
N MET A 56 7.92 -9.04 0.45
CA MET A 56 8.28 -8.88 1.85
C MET A 56 9.42 -9.85 2.14
N VAL A 57 10.62 -9.31 2.38
CA VAL A 57 11.73 -10.11 2.89
C VAL A 57 11.39 -10.41 4.35
N GLU A 58 11.22 -11.68 4.68
CA GLU A 58 11.27 -12.10 6.08
C GLU A 58 12.72 -11.86 6.53
N ASP A 59 12.94 -10.86 7.37
CA ASP A 59 14.22 -10.72 8.08
C ASP A 59 14.32 -11.95 9.01
N ASP A 60 15.15 -12.94 8.61
CA ASP A 60 15.55 -14.12 9.41
C ASP A 60 16.28 -13.71 10.71
#